data_AF-A0A5C6UY19-F1
#
_entry.id   AF-A0A5C6UY19-F1
#
_cell.length_a   1.000
_cell.length_b   1.000
_cell.length_c   1.000
_cell.angle_alpha   90.00
_cell.angle_beta   90.00
_cell.angle_gamma   90.00
#
_symmetry.space_group_name_H-M   'P 1'
#
loop_
_entity.id
_entity.type
_entity.pdbx_description
1 polymer ?
#
loop_
_entity_poly.entity_id
_entity_poly.type
_entity_poly.pdbx_seq_one_letter_code
_entity_poly.pdbx_strand_id
1 'polypeptide(L)'
;MEIRCEACKDVGPAAEVRAGTGGMELICAGCGHANLLQVAGAPEVSVDAQSRDGDASPAPGPIARAAAGSISTSPNHANPASTVAPGASLAEGVVEAAMARLIPVPGAGPRCPKCAHLVAGSEHCERCGLSQNEAGRYGPGQAPWEDAPAGKEDAFLQLNAAWARAEDGDVQAMGEFAELAVGQGLVEAGIRRVRFYLVDHPDDPGALDALRRLASALQARVTIAASQAAASAENFGKDVRRLRGFLLTITLTMCGLILLLLSAVFWDKC
;
A
#
# COMPACT_ATOMS: atom_id res chain seq x y z
N MET A 1 12.46 -11.25 -7.75
CA MET A 1 11.43 -11.22 -8.81
C MET A 1 10.86 -12.63 -8.90
N GLU A 2 9.56 -12.78 -8.66
CA GLU A 2 8.88 -14.08 -8.72
C GLU A 2 8.32 -14.30 -10.13
N ILE A 3 8.46 -15.53 -10.62
CA ILE A 3 8.04 -15.92 -11.96
C ILE A 3 7.21 -17.21 -11.87
N ARG A 4 6.15 -17.30 -12.66
CA ARG A 4 5.42 -18.56 -12.85
C ARG A 4 6.05 -19.27 -14.04
N CYS A 5 6.71 -20.40 -13.80
CA CYS A 5 7.39 -21.12 -14.87
C CYS A 5 6.39 -21.83 -15.80
N GLU A 6 6.51 -21.65 -17.12
CA GLU A 6 5.65 -22.27 -18.12
C GLU A 6 5.83 -23.79 -18.19
N ALA A 7 7.05 -24.30 -17.95
CA ALA A 7 7.36 -25.72 -17.93
C ALA A 7 6.87 -26.45 -16.67
N CYS A 8 7.38 -26.08 -15.47
CA CYS A 8 7.05 -26.81 -14.23
C CYS A 8 5.81 -26.29 -13.49
N LYS A 9 5.21 -25.17 -13.92
CA LYS A 9 4.03 -24.52 -13.32
C LYS A 9 4.20 -23.97 -11.89
N ASP A 10 5.39 -24.10 -11.30
CA ASP A 10 5.72 -23.51 -10.00
C ASP A 10 5.88 -21.99 -10.07
N VAL A 11 5.53 -21.32 -8.97
CA VAL A 11 5.79 -19.90 -8.74
C VAL A 11 6.97 -19.79 -7.79
N GLY A 12 8.05 -19.16 -8.25
CA GLY A 12 9.29 -19.06 -7.46
C GLY A 12 10.25 -18.01 -8.02
N PRO A 13 11.42 -17.82 -7.39
CA PRO A 13 12.39 -16.84 -7.85
C PRO A 13 12.98 -17.22 -9.21
N ALA A 14 13.28 -16.22 -10.04
CA ALA A 14 14.15 -16.41 -11.19
C ALA A 14 15.60 -16.60 -10.72
N ALA A 15 16.28 -17.63 -11.23
CA ALA A 15 17.70 -17.87 -10.98
C ALA A 15 18.59 -16.85 -11.72
N GLU A 16 18.19 -16.46 -12.93
CA GLU A 16 18.97 -15.55 -13.77
C GLU A 16 18.06 -14.83 -14.78
N VAL A 17 18.48 -13.63 -15.20
CA VAL A 17 17.85 -12.86 -16.28
C VAL A 17 18.86 -12.71 -17.42
N ARG A 18 18.49 -13.14 -18.63
CA ARG A 18 19.35 -13.08 -19.82
C ARG A 18 18.65 -12.36 -20.96
N ALA A 19 19.42 -11.74 -21.84
CA ALA A 19 18.92 -11.24 -23.12
C ALA A 19 18.98 -12.40 -24.14
N GLY A 20 17.82 -12.88 -24.57
CA GLY A 20 17.65 -13.90 -25.60
C GLY A 20 17.25 -13.31 -26.95
N THR A 21 17.16 -14.16 -27.97
CA THR A 21 16.85 -13.73 -29.36
C THR A 21 15.42 -13.19 -29.51
N GLY A 22 14.51 -13.51 -28.60
CA GLY A 22 13.12 -13.03 -28.58
C GLY A 22 12.82 -11.93 -27.55
N GLY A 23 13.83 -11.41 -26.85
CA GLY A 23 13.66 -10.44 -25.77
C GLY A 23 14.34 -10.86 -24.47
N MET A 24 13.82 -10.42 -23.33
CA MET A 24 14.36 -10.79 -22.03
C MET A 24 13.83 -12.17 -21.61
N GLU A 25 14.72 -13.06 -21.19
CA GLU A 25 14.41 -14.41 -20.72
C GLU A 25 14.71 -14.53 -19.22
N LEU A 26 13.79 -15.15 -18.49
CA LEU A 26 13.90 -15.43 -17.05
C LEU A 26 14.09 -16.93 -16.83
N ILE A 27 15.20 -17.33 -16.22
CA ILE A 27 15.51 -18.73 -15.94
C ILE A 27 14.84 -19.14 -14.62
N CYS A 28 13.99 -20.17 -14.64
CA CYS A 28 13.37 -20.71 -13.44
C CYS A 28 14.40 -21.38 -12.52
N ALA A 29 14.42 -21.02 -11.24
CA ALA A 29 15.32 -21.64 -10.26
C ALA A 29 14.99 -23.11 -9.96
N GLY A 30 13.74 -23.53 -10.14
CA GLY A 30 13.31 -24.91 -9.87
C GLY A 30 13.70 -25.90 -10.97
N CYS A 31 13.51 -25.54 -12.23
CA CYS A 31 13.70 -26.47 -13.36
C CYS A 31 14.67 -25.99 -14.45
N GLY A 32 15.21 -24.78 -14.35
CA GLY A 32 16.15 -24.23 -15.34
C GLY A 32 15.52 -23.78 -16.66
N HIS A 33 14.20 -23.80 -16.78
CA HIS A 33 13.50 -23.38 -18.01
C HIS A 33 13.53 -21.87 -18.20
N ALA A 34 13.76 -21.42 -19.45
CA ALA A 34 13.77 -20.02 -19.85
C ALA A 34 12.35 -19.53 -20.21
N ASN A 35 11.83 -18.56 -19.47
CA ASN A 35 10.52 -17.95 -19.70
C ASN A 35 10.70 -16.60 -20.39
N LEU A 36 10.08 -16.42 -21.55
CA LEU A 36 10.17 -15.17 -22.31
C LEU A 36 9.27 -14.09 -21.67
N LEU A 37 9.88 -12.96 -21.31
CA LEU A 37 9.13 -11.76 -20.95
C LEU A 37 8.61 -11.10 -22.23
N GLN A 38 7.33 -11.32 -22.53
CA GLN A 38 6.62 -10.46 -23.47
C GLN A 38 6.43 -9.07 -22.84
N VAL A 39 7.43 -8.22 -23.01
CA VAL A 39 7.26 -6.78 -22.77
C VAL A 39 6.41 -6.27 -23.94
N ALA A 40 5.14 -5.95 -23.68
CA ALA A 40 4.22 -5.46 -24.70
C ALA A 40 4.80 -4.23 -25.41
N GLY A 41 5.40 -4.45 -26.59
CA GLY A 41 6.17 -3.41 -27.28
C GLY A 41 7.01 -3.89 -28.47
N ALA A 42 6.49 -4.77 -29.33
CA ALA A 42 6.87 -4.88 -30.76
C ALA A 42 5.81 -5.70 -31.51
N PRO A 43 5.43 -5.35 -32.76
CA PRO A 43 4.24 -5.90 -33.41
C PRO A 43 4.58 -7.13 -34.25
N GLU A 44 3.87 -8.24 -34.04
CA GLU A 44 3.64 -9.23 -35.10
C GLU A 44 2.20 -9.75 -35.09
N VAL A 45 1.74 -10.02 -36.31
CA VAL A 45 0.37 -10.21 -36.76
C VAL A 45 -0.01 -11.70 -36.68
N SER A 46 -1.09 -12.03 -35.97
CA SER A 46 -2.14 -12.99 -36.38
C SER A 46 -3.23 -12.99 -35.29
N VAL A 47 -4.41 -12.43 -35.57
CA VAL A 47 -5.64 -13.06 -36.07
C VAL A 47 -6.22 -14.10 -35.08
N ASP A 48 -7.39 -13.72 -34.57
CA ASP A 48 -8.41 -14.49 -33.84
C ASP A 48 -8.26 -14.72 -32.33
N ALA A 49 -8.77 -13.75 -31.56
CA ALA A 49 -9.99 -13.97 -30.75
C ALA A 49 -10.59 -12.63 -30.30
N GLN A 50 -11.73 -12.31 -30.90
CA GLN A 50 -12.61 -11.22 -30.54
C GLN A 50 -13.19 -11.38 -29.12
N SER A 51 -13.66 -10.24 -28.62
CA SER A 51 -14.82 -10.08 -27.73
C SER A 51 -14.53 -10.05 -26.23
N ARG A 52 -14.37 -8.82 -25.72
CA ARG A 52 -15.33 -8.23 -24.78
C ARG A 52 -15.01 -6.76 -24.55
N ASP A 53 -15.54 -5.91 -25.42
CA ASP A 53 -15.92 -4.55 -25.03
C ASP A 53 -17.18 -4.66 -24.16
N GLY A 54 -17.15 -4.01 -23.01
CA GLY A 54 -18.23 -3.95 -22.04
C GLY A 54 -18.00 -2.81 -21.06
N ASP A 55 -18.28 -1.60 -21.51
CA ASP A 55 -18.64 -0.39 -20.75
C ASP A 55 -17.95 -0.15 -19.40
N ALA A 56 -16.80 0.52 -19.45
CA ALA A 56 -16.31 1.31 -18.33
C ALA A 56 -17.17 2.57 -18.19
N SER A 57 -18.21 2.47 -17.36
CA SER A 57 -18.97 3.61 -16.85
C SER A 57 -18.03 4.60 -16.12
N PRO A 58 -18.12 5.92 -16.35
CA PRO A 58 -17.27 6.91 -15.70
C PRO A 58 -17.82 7.22 -14.29
N ALA A 59 -17.73 6.26 -13.37
CA ALA A 59 -18.02 6.51 -11.97
C ALA A 59 -16.72 6.92 -11.24
N PRO A 60 -16.67 8.08 -10.58
CA PRO A 60 -15.57 8.43 -9.70
C PRO A 60 -15.45 7.41 -8.56
N GLY A 61 -14.24 6.93 -8.31
CA GLY A 61 -13.95 6.00 -7.21
C GLY A 61 -14.32 6.57 -5.83
N PRO A 62 -14.42 5.71 -4.80
CA PRO A 62 -14.99 6.05 -3.49
C PRO A 62 -14.28 7.22 -2.77
N ILE A 63 -13.00 7.45 -3.07
CA ILE A 63 -12.21 8.54 -2.49
C ILE A 63 -12.60 9.91 -3.09
N ALA A 64 -13.00 9.97 -4.36
CA ALA A 64 -13.47 11.21 -5.01
C ALA A 64 -14.88 11.61 -4.56
N ARG A 65 -15.71 10.64 -4.13
CA ARG A 65 -17.08 10.89 -3.65
C ARG A 65 -17.11 11.57 -2.27
N ALA A 66 -16.10 11.35 -1.43
CA ALA A 66 -16.01 11.99 -0.11
C ALA A 66 -15.64 13.49 -0.20
N ALA A 67 -14.97 13.92 -1.27
CA ALA A 67 -14.55 15.31 -1.46
C ALA A 67 -15.65 16.22 -2.06
N ALA A 68 -16.71 15.66 -2.62
CA ALA A 68 -17.75 16.41 -3.35
C ALA A 68 -19.11 16.50 -2.59
N GLY A 69 -19.22 15.89 -1.41
CA GLY A 69 -20.50 15.66 -0.71
C GLY A 69 -20.85 16.62 0.43
N SER A 70 -20.30 17.83 0.47
CA SER A 70 -20.53 18.77 1.57
C SER A 70 -21.32 20.01 1.15
N ILE A 71 -22.50 19.84 0.56
CA ILE A 71 -23.53 20.90 0.52
C ILE A 71 -24.92 20.26 0.59
N SER A 72 -25.55 20.26 1.76
CA SER A 72 -27.02 20.28 1.88
C SER A 72 -27.48 20.79 3.26
N THR A 73 -28.20 21.91 3.22
CA THR A 73 -29.08 22.59 4.20
C THR A 73 -30.09 21.64 4.89
N SER A 74 -30.36 21.66 6.20
CA SER A 74 -31.17 22.60 7.04
C SER A 74 -31.50 21.87 8.39
N PRO A 75 -32.17 22.42 9.43
CA PRO A 75 -32.33 23.81 9.90
C PRO A 75 -32.02 24.00 11.42
N ASN A 76 -31.71 25.25 11.78
CA ASN A 76 -32.05 25.98 13.02
C ASN A 76 -32.08 25.23 14.39
N HIS A 77 -30.98 25.32 15.14
CA HIS A 77 -31.03 25.47 16.61
C HIS A 77 -30.06 26.57 17.03
N ALA A 78 -30.61 27.65 17.59
CA ALA A 78 -29.84 28.74 18.16
C ALA A 78 -29.23 28.34 19.50
N ASN A 79 -27.91 28.53 19.67
CA ASN A 79 -27.31 28.97 20.93
C ASN A 79 -25.88 29.52 20.70
N PRO A 80 -25.39 30.41 21.59
CA PRO A 80 -24.50 31.49 21.20
C PRO A 80 -23.01 31.13 21.17
N ALA A 81 -22.33 31.83 20.25
CA ALA A 81 -20.92 32.14 20.14
C ALA A 81 -19.97 31.57 21.22
N SER A 82 -19.11 30.65 20.79
CA SER A 82 -17.74 30.56 21.30
C SER A 82 -16.79 30.61 20.11
N THR A 83 -16.11 31.75 20.01
CA THR A 83 -15.07 32.06 19.04
C THR A 83 -13.81 31.27 19.42
N VAL A 84 -13.68 30.04 18.91
CA VAL A 84 -12.43 29.28 18.95
C VAL A 84 -12.11 28.82 17.53
N ALA A 85 -10.86 29.01 17.12
CA ALA A 85 -10.40 28.78 15.76
C ALA A 85 -10.77 27.36 15.25
N PRO A 86 -11.37 27.18 14.05
CA PRO A 86 -12.13 25.96 13.72
C PRO A 86 -11.29 24.78 13.22
N GLY A 87 -9.96 24.91 13.15
CA GLY A 87 -9.09 23.94 12.48
C GLY A 87 -8.42 22.92 13.39
N ALA A 88 -8.16 23.26 14.66
CA ALA A 88 -7.35 22.42 15.54
C ALA A 88 -8.15 21.30 16.23
N SER A 89 -9.39 21.59 16.65
CA SER A 89 -10.19 20.64 17.44
C SER A 89 -10.70 19.43 16.64
N LEU A 90 -10.92 19.58 15.34
CA LEU A 90 -11.34 18.48 14.47
C LEU A 90 -10.20 17.50 14.19
N ALA A 91 -8.99 18.01 13.96
CA ALA A 91 -7.83 17.17 13.72
C ALA A 91 -7.47 16.35 14.97
N GLU A 92 -7.53 16.98 16.14
CA GLU A 92 -7.24 16.32 17.43
C GLU A 92 -8.28 15.26 17.77
N GLY A 93 -9.58 15.52 17.54
CA GLY A 93 -10.63 14.53 17.72
C GLY A 93 -10.52 13.31 16.77
N VAL A 94 -10.04 13.50 15.55
CA VAL A 94 -9.80 12.41 14.59
C VAL A 94 -8.61 11.53 15.03
N VAL A 95 -7.54 12.15 15.52
CA VAL A 95 -6.36 11.42 16.02
C VAL A 95 -6.74 10.60 17.25
N GLU A 96 -7.47 11.18 18.20
CA GLU A 96 -7.89 10.47 19.41
C GLU A 96 -8.82 9.29 19.08
N ALA A 97 -9.77 9.47 18.16
CA ALA A 97 -10.63 8.38 17.69
C ALA A 97 -9.85 7.28 16.95
N ALA A 98 -8.81 7.64 16.19
CA ALA A 98 -7.92 6.67 15.55
C ALA A 98 -7.07 5.91 16.58
N MET A 99 -6.61 6.60 17.62
CA MET A 99 -5.86 6.00 18.73
C MET A 99 -6.71 5.04 19.55
N ALA A 100 -7.95 5.41 19.88
CA ALA A 100 -8.89 4.56 20.59
C ALA A 100 -9.14 3.24 19.84
N ARG A 101 -9.16 3.28 18.51
CA ARG A 101 -9.25 2.07 17.68
C ARG A 101 -7.99 1.22 17.76
N LEU A 102 -6.82 1.79 18.05
CA LEU A 102 -5.56 1.05 18.14
C LEU A 102 -5.48 0.17 19.38
N ILE A 103 -6.00 0.66 20.50
CA ILE A 103 -6.05 -0.04 21.78
C ILE A 103 -6.88 -1.33 21.63
N PRO A 104 -6.41 -2.49 22.14
CA PRO A 104 -7.17 -3.72 22.11
C PRO A 104 -8.44 -3.60 22.97
N VAL A 105 -9.54 -4.18 22.51
CA VAL A 105 -10.75 -4.28 23.34
C VAL A 105 -10.49 -5.32 24.44
N PRO A 106 -10.74 -4.98 25.73
CA PRO A 106 -10.67 -5.94 26.83
C PRO A 106 -11.68 -7.08 26.64
N GLY A 107 -11.33 -8.27 27.09
CA GLY A 107 -12.25 -9.42 27.03
C GLY A 107 -11.54 -10.76 26.88
N ALA A 108 -12.23 -11.81 27.26
CA ALA A 108 -11.77 -13.19 27.10
C ALA A 108 -12.16 -13.73 25.72
N GLY A 109 -11.34 -14.62 25.17
CA GLY A 109 -11.60 -15.29 23.90
C GLY A 109 -10.38 -15.36 22.99
N PRO A 110 -10.48 -16.10 21.87
CA PRO A 110 -9.40 -16.18 20.90
C PRO A 110 -9.15 -14.81 20.27
N ARG A 111 -7.87 -14.48 20.09
CA ARG A 111 -7.42 -13.21 19.50
C ARG A 111 -6.67 -13.45 18.22
N CYS A 112 -6.79 -12.51 17.29
CA CYS A 112 -6.06 -12.55 16.04
C CYS A 112 -4.54 -12.45 16.31
N PRO A 113 -3.72 -13.40 15.84
CA PRO A 113 -2.29 -13.46 16.17
C PRO A 113 -1.47 -12.31 15.57
N LYS A 114 -2.00 -11.61 14.55
CA LYS A 114 -1.32 -10.44 13.96
C LYS A 114 -1.62 -9.14 14.70
N CYS A 115 -2.80 -9.00 15.30
CA CYS A 115 -3.27 -7.70 15.78
C CYS A 115 -3.96 -7.69 17.15
N ALA A 116 -4.04 -8.82 17.85
CA ALA A 116 -4.66 -8.93 19.18
C ALA A 116 -6.17 -8.56 19.25
N HIS A 117 -6.86 -8.39 18.12
CA HIS A 117 -8.31 -8.19 18.10
C HIS A 117 -9.05 -9.48 18.47
N LEU A 118 -10.09 -9.39 19.29
CA LEU A 118 -10.95 -10.53 19.61
C LEU A 118 -11.60 -11.06 18.34
N VAL A 119 -11.62 -12.38 18.17
CA VAL A 119 -12.20 -13.03 16.98
C VAL A 119 -13.39 -13.87 17.43
N ALA A 120 -14.59 -13.49 17.00
CA ALA A 120 -15.83 -14.15 17.39
C ALA A 120 -16.17 -15.34 16.47
N GLY A 121 -15.19 -16.19 16.17
CA GLY A 121 -15.36 -17.35 15.29
C GLY A 121 -15.50 -17.03 13.79
N SER A 122 -15.21 -15.80 13.36
CA SER A 122 -15.18 -15.42 11.96
C SER A 122 -13.98 -16.04 11.23
N GLU A 123 -14.14 -16.35 9.94
CA GLU A 123 -13.03 -16.89 9.11
C GLU A 123 -11.89 -15.87 8.91
N HIS A 124 -12.20 -14.58 9.01
CA HIS A 124 -11.27 -13.48 8.85
C HIS A 124 -11.36 -12.53 10.05
N CYS A 125 -10.23 -11.95 10.44
CA CYS A 125 -10.22 -10.91 11.45
C CYS A 125 -10.90 -9.65 10.88
N GLU A 126 -11.96 -9.17 11.53
CA GLU A 126 -12.72 -7.99 11.10
C GLU A 126 -11.87 -6.70 11.08
N ARG A 127 -10.76 -6.70 11.83
CA ARG A 127 -9.90 -5.53 11.97
C ARG A 127 -8.77 -5.46 10.96
N CYS A 128 -8.09 -6.58 10.69
CA CYS A 128 -6.92 -6.59 9.81
C CYS A 128 -7.08 -7.46 8.56
N GLY A 129 -8.23 -8.14 8.40
CA GLY A 129 -8.52 -9.00 7.27
C GLY A 129 -7.78 -10.34 7.26
N LEU A 130 -6.96 -10.64 8.29
CA LEU A 130 -6.20 -11.88 8.32
C LEU A 130 -7.11 -13.11 8.40
N SER A 131 -6.94 -14.05 7.47
CA SER A 131 -7.59 -15.35 7.51
C SER A 131 -7.14 -16.14 8.74
N GLN A 132 -8.08 -16.60 9.56
CA GLN A 132 -7.79 -17.38 10.76
C GLN A 132 -7.28 -18.78 10.42
N ASN A 133 -7.76 -19.36 9.31
CA ASN A 133 -7.27 -20.65 8.81
C ASN A 133 -5.81 -20.54 8.38
N GLU A 134 -5.47 -19.52 7.59
CA GLU A 134 -4.09 -19.28 7.19
C GLU A 134 -3.19 -18.98 8.39
N ALA A 135 -3.66 -18.14 9.32
CA ALA A 135 -2.92 -17.81 10.52
C ALA A 135 -2.62 -19.04 11.39
N GLY A 136 -3.56 -19.99 11.48
CA GLY A 136 -3.38 -21.24 12.22
C GLY A 136 -2.34 -22.19 11.60
N ARG A 137 -1.85 -21.93 10.39
CA ARG A 137 -0.75 -22.72 9.78
C ARG A 137 0.62 -22.36 10.33
N TYR A 138 0.76 -21.19 10.93
CA TYR A 138 2.04 -20.71 11.46
C TYR A 138 2.16 -21.07 12.94
N GLY A 139 3.25 -21.73 13.31
CA GLY A 139 3.63 -21.87 14.72
C GLY A 139 4.17 -20.56 15.31
N PRO A 140 4.41 -20.52 16.63
CA PRO A 140 5.07 -19.37 17.27
C PRO A 140 6.43 -19.08 16.62
N GLY A 141 6.67 -17.83 16.23
CA GLY A 141 7.90 -17.39 15.58
C GLY A 141 8.03 -17.76 14.10
N GLN A 142 7.00 -18.36 13.49
CA GLN A 142 7.02 -18.78 12.08
C GLN A 142 6.19 -17.89 11.17
N ALA A 143 5.40 -16.99 11.75
CA ALA A 143 4.49 -16.17 10.97
C ALA A 143 5.26 -15.07 10.22
N PRO A 144 4.93 -14.75 8.96
CA PRO A 144 5.64 -13.71 8.20
C PRO A 144 5.60 -12.32 8.82
N TRP A 145 4.60 -12.03 9.66
CA TRP A 145 4.54 -10.77 10.40
C TRP A 145 5.49 -10.77 11.61
N GLU A 146 5.92 -11.92 12.09
CA GLU A 146 6.89 -12.07 13.18
C GLU A 146 8.34 -11.97 12.72
N ASP A 147 8.58 -12.08 11.41
CA ASP A 147 9.90 -11.99 10.81
C ASP A 147 10.41 -10.55 10.69
N ALA A 148 11.74 -10.43 10.65
CA ALA A 148 12.41 -9.18 10.35
C ALA A 148 12.12 -8.76 8.89
N PRO A 149 11.82 -7.48 8.60
CA PRO A 149 11.83 -6.99 7.24
C PRO A 149 13.21 -7.20 6.60
N ALA A 150 13.23 -7.52 5.31
CA ALA A 150 14.48 -7.78 4.58
C ALA A 150 15.50 -6.65 4.75
N GLY A 151 16.73 -7.00 5.16
CA GLY A 151 17.82 -6.05 5.39
C GLY A 151 17.74 -5.30 6.72
N LYS A 152 16.87 -5.73 7.64
CA LYS A 152 16.73 -5.16 8.99
C LYS A 152 16.88 -6.20 10.10
N GLU A 153 17.57 -7.31 9.83
CA GLU A 153 17.73 -8.43 10.75
C GLU A 153 18.38 -7.97 12.08
N ASP A 154 19.48 -7.23 12.00
CA ASP A 154 20.19 -6.69 13.19
C ASP A 154 19.32 -5.70 13.98
N ALA A 155 18.62 -4.81 13.28
CA ALA A 155 17.72 -3.85 13.91
C ALA A 155 16.54 -4.55 14.59
N PHE A 156 16.05 -5.63 13.99
CA PHE A 156 14.99 -6.45 14.56
C PHE A 156 15.46 -7.21 15.80
N LEU A 157 16.68 -7.74 15.80
CA LEU A 157 17.29 -8.35 16.99
C LEU A 157 17.44 -7.33 18.13
N GLN A 158 17.91 -6.12 17.84
CA GLN A 158 18.00 -5.04 18.83
C GLN A 158 16.62 -4.66 19.38
N LEU A 159 15.62 -4.58 18.51
CA LEU A 159 14.23 -4.32 18.92
C LEU A 159 13.70 -5.41 19.85
N ASN A 160 14.00 -6.68 19.57
CA ASN A 160 13.60 -7.81 20.40
C ASN A 160 14.27 -7.76 21.78
N ALA A 161 15.54 -7.38 21.85
CA ALA A 161 16.26 -7.21 23.11
C ALA A 161 15.75 -6.02 23.92
N ALA A 162 15.36 -4.91 23.26
CA ALA A 162 14.72 -3.77 23.92
C ALA A 162 13.34 -4.14 24.47
N TRP A 163 12.57 -4.91 23.71
CA TRP A 163 11.25 -5.39 24.15
C TRP A 163 11.33 -6.27 25.38
N ALA A 164 12.29 -7.19 25.45
CA ALA A 164 12.46 -8.09 26.60
C ALA A 164 12.64 -7.33 27.93
N ARG A 165 13.16 -6.09 27.89
CA ARG A 165 13.23 -5.21 29.08
C ARG A 165 11.95 -4.44 29.31
N ALA A 166 11.27 -4.02 28.23
CA ALA A 166 10.04 -3.25 28.30
C ALA A 166 8.86 -4.09 28.80
N GLU A 167 8.79 -5.38 28.46
CA GLU A 167 7.68 -6.26 28.82
C GLU A 167 7.60 -6.60 30.31
N ASP A 168 8.67 -6.34 31.07
CA ASP A 168 8.69 -6.43 32.53
C ASP A 168 7.96 -5.27 33.23
N GLY A 169 7.40 -4.32 32.47
CA GLY A 169 6.63 -3.18 32.98
C GLY A 169 7.46 -1.93 33.28
N ASP A 170 8.72 -1.87 32.83
CA ASP A 170 9.55 -0.67 32.93
C ASP A 170 9.10 0.39 31.91
N VAL A 171 8.52 1.48 32.41
CA VAL A 171 8.03 2.61 31.62
C VAL A 171 9.14 3.27 30.80
N GLN A 172 10.35 3.39 31.35
CA GLN A 172 11.47 3.99 30.61
C GLN A 172 11.90 3.05 29.46
N ALA A 173 12.04 1.76 29.74
CA ALA A 173 12.38 0.77 28.71
C ALA A 173 11.31 0.70 27.61
N MET A 174 10.03 0.85 27.95
CA MET A 174 8.93 0.93 26.99
C MET A 174 9.04 2.15 26.06
N GLY A 175 9.44 3.30 26.63
CA GLY A 175 9.76 4.51 25.86
C GLY A 175 10.92 4.30 24.89
N GLU A 176 12.04 3.78 25.39
CA GLU A 176 13.24 3.48 24.58
C GLU A 176 12.94 2.47 23.46
N PHE A 177 12.12 1.45 23.75
CA PHE A 177 11.64 0.49 22.76
C PHE A 177 10.86 1.18 21.63
N ALA A 178 9.92 2.07 21.97
CA ALA A 178 9.14 2.80 20.99
C ALA A 178 10.02 3.72 20.13
N GLU A 179 10.99 4.40 20.74
CA GLU A 179 11.95 5.24 20.03
C GLU A 179 12.82 4.43 19.07
N LEU A 180 13.33 3.29 19.51
CA LEU A 180 14.12 2.38 18.67
C LEU A 180 13.31 1.87 17.48
N ALA A 181 12.05 1.45 17.71
CA ALA A 181 11.16 1.00 16.63
C ALA A 181 10.91 2.11 15.60
N VAL A 182 10.73 3.36 16.02
CA VAL A 182 10.58 4.51 15.11
C VAL A 182 11.89 4.76 14.33
N GLY A 183 13.02 4.86 15.03
CA GLY A 183 14.33 5.16 14.45
C GLY A 183 14.78 4.10 13.44
N GLN A 184 14.57 2.83 13.74
CA GLN A 184 14.88 1.71 12.84
C GLN A 184 13.79 1.47 11.78
N GLY A 185 12.67 2.19 11.86
CA GLY A 185 11.53 2.03 10.98
C GLY A 185 10.87 0.66 11.03
N LEU A 186 10.80 0.08 12.22
CA LEU A 186 10.12 -1.16 12.58
C LEU A 186 8.80 -0.88 13.32
N VAL A 187 8.14 0.22 12.95
CA VAL A 187 6.94 0.75 13.65
C VAL A 187 5.82 -0.29 13.74
N GLU A 188 5.55 -1.05 12.68
CA GLU A 188 4.49 -2.07 12.69
C GLU A 188 4.77 -3.22 13.66
N ALA A 189 6.02 -3.67 13.74
CA ALA A 189 6.45 -4.67 14.72
C ALA A 189 6.32 -4.13 16.15
N GLY A 190 6.69 -2.86 16.36
CA GLY A 190 6.49 -2.14 17.62
C GLY A 190 5.02 -2.09 18.05
N ILE A 191 4.14 -1.61 17.16
CA ILE A 191 2.70 -1.50 17.41
C ILE A 191 2.11 -2.86 17.75
N ARG A 192 2.52 -3.92 17.04
CA ARG A 192 2.04 -5.28 17.32
C ARG A 192 2.37 -5.68 18.75
N ARG A 193 3.65 -5.62 19.16
CA ARG A 193 4.10 -6.03 20.50
C ARG A 193 3.36 -5.28 21.61
N VAL A 194 3.31 -3.96 21.51
CA VAL A 194 2.62 -3.10 22.49
C VAL A 194 1.13 -3.43 22.56
N ARG A 195 0.47 -3.68 21.42
CA ARG A 195 -0.95 -4.07 21.42
C ARG A 195 -1.18 -5.43 22.09
N PHE A 196 -0.29 -6.39 21.93
CA PHE A 196 -0.41 -7.66 22.65
C PHE A 196 -0.20 -7.47 24.16
N TYR A 197 0.78 -6.68 24.57
CA TYR A 197 1.01 -6.36 25.98
C TYR A 197 -0.19 -5.64 26.63
N LEU A 198 -0.79 -4.69 25.92
CA LEU A 198 -1.99 -3.96 26.36
C LEU A 198 -3.25 -4.84 26.47
N VAL A 199 -3.23 -6.09 26.01
CA VAL A 199 -4.33 -7.04 26.30
C VAL A 199 -4.36 -7.37 27.78
N ASP A 200 -3.19 -7.61 28.37
CA ASP A 200 -3.03 -8.01 29.77
C ASP A 200 -2.88 -6.79 30.69
N HIS A 201 -2.38 -5.67 30.16
CA HIS A 201 -2.13 -4.43 30.88
C HIS A 201 -2.84 -3.24 30.22
N PRO A 202 -4.19 -3.20 30.18
CA PRO A 202 -4.96 -2.24 29.37
C PRO A 202 -4.73 -0.78 29.77
N ASP A 203 -4.42 -0.52 31.04
CA ASP A 203 -4.26 0.81 31.62
C ASP A 203 -2.79 1.20 31.85
N ASP A 204 -1.82 0.44 31.30
CA ASP A 204 -0.39 0.75 31.44
C ASP A 204 -0.04 2.07 30.73
N PRO A 205 0.34 3.13 31.47
CA PRO A 205 0.54 4.45 30.88
C PRO A 205 1.75 4.47 29.92
N GLY A 206 2.80 3.71 30.22
CA GLY A 206 4.00 3.64 29.38
C GLY A 206 3.72 2.97 28.04
N ALA A 207 2.96 1.88 28.05
CA ALA A 207 2.54 1.18 26.84
C ALA A 207 1.56 2.00 26.00
N LEU A 208 0.62 2.72 26.63
CA LEU A 208 -0.28 3.62 25.92
C LEU A 208 0.47 4.78 25.24
N ASP A 209 1.44 5.39 25.92
CA ASP A 209 2.27 6.46 25.34
C ASP A 209 3.19 5.95 24.23
N ALA A 210 3.80 4.77 24.41
CA ALA A 210 4.55 4.09 23.37
C ALA A 210 3.68 3.83 22.12
N LEU A 211 2.45 3.34 22.31
CA LEU A 211 1.52 3.10 21.22
C LEU A 211 1.14 4.39 20.48
N ARG A 212 0.88 5.49 21.20
CA ARG A 212 0.61 6.82 20.60
C ARG A 212 1.78 7.27 19.75
N ARG A 213 3.01 7.22 20.27
CA ARG A 213 4.22 7.61 19.53
C ARG A 213 4.39 6.80 18.24
N LEU A 214 4.24 5.47 18.34
CA LEU A 214 4.35 4.58 17.19
C LEU A 214 3.26 4.85 16.15
N ALA A 215 2.02 5.08 16.58
CA ALA A 215 0.91 5.40 15.70
C ALA A 215 1.12 6.71 14.95
N SER A 216 1.57 7.77 15.65
CA SER A 216 1.92 9.04 15.01
C SER A 216 3.02 8.88 13.96
N ALA A 217 4.04 8.06 14.26
CA ALA A 217 5.11 7.77 13.29
C ALA A 217 4.59 7.00 12.06
N LEU A 218 3.68 6.03 12.26
CA LEU A 218 3.03 5.32 11.15
C LEU A 218 2.17 6.27 10.30
N GLN A 219 1.37 7.12 10.94
CA GLN A 219 0.52 8.10 10.25
C GLN A 219 1.37 9.06 9.42
N ALA A 220 2.46 9.60 9.97
CA ALA A 220 3.38 10.46 9.24
C ALA A 220 3.93 9.77 7.97
N ARG A 221 4.31 8.49 8.06
CA ARG A 221 4.78 7.70 6.92
C ARG A 221 3.70 7.51 5.86
N VAL A 222 2.48 7.15 6.26
CA VAL A 222 1.36 6.98 5.34
C VAL A 222 1.02 8.30 4.64
N THR A 223 1.02 9.43 5.36
CA THR A 223 0.80 10.75 4.77
C THR A 223 1.88 11.11 3.75
N ILE A 224 3.16 10.87 4.06
CA ILE A 224 4.26 11.11 3.14
C ILE A 224 4.11 10.23 1.89
N ALA A 225 3.87 8.92 2.08
CA ALA A 225 3.68 7.98 0.97
C ALA A 225 2.48 8.38 0.08
N ALA A 226 1.36 8.79 0.69
CA ALA A 226 0.18 9.27 -0.03
C ALA A 226 0.49 10.56 -0.82
N SER A 227 1.23 11.50 -0.22
CA SER A 227 1.64 12.73 -0.94
C SER A 227 2.58 12.45 -2.11
N GLN A 228 3.50 11.50 -1.96
CA GLN A 228 4.41 11.09 -3.04
C GLN A 228 3.66 10.37 -4.15
N ALA A 229 2.71 9.50 -3.79
CA ALA A 229 1.84 8.84 -4.76
C ALA A 229 0.99 9.86 -5.53
N ALA A 230 0.39 10.84 -4.85
CA ALA A 230 -0.39 11.90 -5.49
C ALA A 230 0.48 12.75 -6.44
N ALA A 231 1.67 13.17 -6.00
CA ALA A 231 2.61 13.93 -6.83
C ALA A 231 3.06 13.13 -8.07
N SER A 232 3.31 11.82 -7.90
CA SER A 232 3.65 10.94 -9.02
C SER A 232 2.48 10.83 -10.02
N ALA A 233 1.24 10.66 -9.54
CA ALA A 233 0.05 10.56 -10.38
C ALA A 233 -0.19 11.85 -11.20
N GLU A 234 0.03 13.01 -10.60
CA GLU A 234 -0.04 14.29 -11.31
C GLU A 234 1.02 14.42 -12.40
N ASN A 235 2.25 14.00 -12.12
CA ASN A 235 3.35 14.01 -13.10
C ASN A 235 3.07 13.03 -14.25
N PHE A 236 2.64 11.81 -13.95
CA PHE A 236 2.18 10.86 -14.98
C PHE A 236 1.06 11.45 -15.84
N GLY A 237 0.08 12.14 -15.24
CA GLY A 237 -0.98 12.80 -16.00
C GLY A 237 -0.51 13.97 -16.87
N LYS A 238 0.56 14.68 -16.48
CA LYS A 238 1.20 15.71 -17.31
C LYS A 238 1.99 15.08 -18.45
N ASP A 239 2.74 14.01 -18.18
CA ASP A 239 3.55 13.31 -19.17
C ASP A 239 2.68 12.64 -20.24
N VAL A 240 1.58 12.00 -19.85
CA VAL A 240 0.61 11.41 -20.80
C VAL A 240 0.00 12.49 -21.69
N ARG A 241 -0.35 13.66 -21.14
CA ARG A 241 -0.86 14.79 -21.93
C ARG A 241 0.18 15.34 -22.90
N ARG A 242 1.44 15.47 -22.45
CA ARG A 242 2.56 15.92 -23.28
C ARG A 242 2.84 14.93 -24.41
N LEU A 243 2.88 13.64 -24.11
CA LEU A 243 3.06 12.57 -25.09
C LEU A 243 1.92 12.56 -26.10
N ARG A 244 0.66 12.69 -25.65
CA ARG A 244 -0.49 12.80 -26.56
C ARG A 244 -0.39 14.02 -27.47
N GLY A 245 0.00 15.18 -26.94
CA GLY A 245 0.23 16.38 -27.74
C GLY A 245 1.34 16.18 -28.78
N PHE A 246 2.43 15.55 -28.38
CA PHE A 246 3.55 15.24 -29.28
C PHE A 246 3.12 14.27 -30.40
N LEU A 247 2.41 13.20 -30.07
CA LEU A 247 1.86 12.25 -31.04
C LEU A 247 0.89 12.93 -32.01
N LEU A 248 -0.04 13.76 -31.54
CA LEU A 248 -0.95 14.53 -32.40
C LEU A 248 -0.19 15.48 -33.34
N THR A 249 0.88 16.11 -32.84
CA THR A 249 1.71 17.00 -33.66
C THR A 249 2.41 16.22 -34.77
N ILE A 250 3.01 15.07 -34.45
CA ILE A 250 3.63 14.17 -35.45
C ILE A 250 2.60 13.77 -36.50
N THR A 251 1.41 13.29 -36.09
CA THR A 251 0.37 12.86 -37.02
C THR A 251 -0.07 13.99 -37.96
N LEU A 252 -0.27 15.21 -37.43
CA LEU A 252 -0.63 16.38 -38.25
C LEU A 252 0.47 16.76 -39.24
N THR A 253 1.74 16.76 -38.81
CA THR A 253 2.88 17.05 -39.71
C THR A 253 3.00 16.02 -40.82
N MET A 254 2.83 14.72 -40.50
CA MET A 254 2.86 13.64 -41.48
C MET A 254 1.72 13.77 -42.50
N CYS A 255 0.49 14.03 -42.04
CA CYS A 255 -0.65 14.29 -42.93
C CYS A 255 -0.42 15.51 -43.83
N GLY A 256 0.11 16.61 -43.27
CA GLY A 256 0.45 17.80 -44.06
C GLY A 256 1.50 17.51 -45.14
N LEU A 257 2.51 16.71 -44.82
CA LEU A 257 3.56 16.31 -45.76
C LEU A 257 3.01 15.41 -46.87
N ILE A 258 2.10 14.47 -46.55
CA ILE A 258 1.41 13.63 -47.53
C ILE A 258 0.56 14.49 -48.48
N LEU A 259 -0.21 15.45 -47.96
CA LEU A 259 -1.02 16.34 -48.79
C LEU A 259 -0.17 17.22 -49.70
N LEU A 260 0.97 17.71 -49.20
CA LEU A 260 1.92 18.49 -49.98
C LEU A 260 2.52 17.66 -51.13
N LEU A 261 2.96 16.42 -50.85
CA LEU A 261 3.43 15.49 -51.88
C LEU A 261 2.36 15.19 -52.92
N LEU A 262 1.11 14.94 -52.51
CA LEU A 262 0.00 14.71 -53.44
C LEU A 262 -0.25 15.95 -54.32
N SER A 263 -0.24 17.15 -53.74
CA SER A 263 -0.45 18.39 -54.51
C SER A 263 0.64 18.62 -55.56
N ALA A 264 1.90 18.32 -55.24
CA ALA A 264 3.01 18.42 -56.18
C ALA A 264 2.85 17.44 -57.35
N VAL A 265 2.44 16.20 -57.08
CA VAL A 265 2.18 15.19 -58.12
C VAL A 265 1.00 15.57 -59.02
N PHE A 266 -0.06 16.18 -58.46
CA PHE A 266 -1.20 16.63 -59.24
C PHE A 266 -0.88 17.84 -60.13
N TRP A 267 -0.06 18.79 -59.65
CA TRP A 267 0.36 19.94 -60.44
C TRP A 267 1.19 19.56 -61.67
N ASP A 268 1.98 18.49 -61.59
CA ASP A 268 2.81 18.03 -62.71
C ASP A 268 1.99 17.34 -63.83
N LYS A 269 0.70 17.05 -63.56
CA LYS A 269 -0.20 16.30 -64.45
C LYS A 269 -1.31 17.15 -65.07
N CYS A 270 -1.45 18.41 -64.65
CA CYS A 270 -2.40 19.39 -65.20
C CYS A 270 -1.69 20.39 -66.10
#